data_AF-A0A2K5AS92-F1
#
_entry.id   AF-A0A2K5AS92-F1
#
_cell.length_a   1.000
_cell.length_b   1.000
_cell.length_c   1.000
_cell.angle_alpha   90.00
_cell.angle_beta   90.00
_cell.angle_gamma   90.00
#
_symmetry.space_group_name_H-M   'P 1'
#
loop_
_entity.id
_entity.type
_entity.pdbx_description
1 polymer ?
#
loop_
_entity_poly.entity_id
_entity_poly.type
_entity_poly.pdbx_seq_one_letter_code
_entity_poly.pdbx_strand_id
1 'polypeptide(L)'
;MIVISILVPSYGMHYSIHGIPTLVVFTNASILTLANVLHNVLRNVTATLKGKDIFKGFDEPLYKVLAFMMGYVARPKGYLFALEEVRDGKIVLNLAKADSEFVEHNDEIWVTQTLPFIIYIAIGVCVDAVGWDLISYTINLLLSNK
;
A
#
# COMPACT_ATOMS: atom_id res chain seq x y z
N MET A 1 17.49 -9.77 1.34
CA MET A 1 17.29 -9.61 -0.12
C MET A 1 18.13 -10.60 -0.91
N ILE A 2 19.47 -10.63 -0.79
CA ILE A 2 20.34 -11.60 -1.49
C ILE A 2 19.97 -13.08 -1.22
N VAL A 3 19.63 -13.41 0.03
CA VAL A 3 19.29 -14.80 0.43
C VAL A 3 18.00 -15.31 -0.23
N ILE A 4 17.02 -14.43 -0.46
CA ILE A 4 15.74 -14.80 -1.09
C ILE A 4 15.97 -15.06 -2.58
N SER A 5 16.87 -14.31 -3.23
CA SER A 5 17.23 -14.52 -4.65
C SER A 5 17.81 -15.91 -4.93
N ILE A 6 18.46 -16.53 -3.93
CA ILE A 6 19.08 -17.86 -4.05
C ILE A 6 18.04 -18.98 -3.87
N LEU A 7 16.96 -18.72 -3.12
CA LEU A 7 15.89 -19.68 -2.83
C LEU A 7 14.79 -19.72 -3.90
N VAL A 8 14.64 -18.66 -4.70
CA VAL A 8 13.62 -18.61 -5.76
C VAL A 8 14.11 -19.38 -6.99
N PRO A 9 13.31 -20.29 -7.57
CA PRO A 9 13.75 -21.12 -8.69
C PRO A 9 14.13 -20.27 -9.90
N SER A 10 15.38 -20.34 -10.34
CA SER A 10 15.89 -19.68 -11.54
C SER A 10 15.58 -20.48 -12.82
N TYR A 11 14.31 -20.80 -13.04
CA TYR A 11 13.92 -21.54 -14.25
C TYR A 11 13.74 -20.60 -15.45
N GLY A 12 14.59 -20.74 -16.46
CA GLY A 12 14.37 -20.29 -17.83
C GLY A 12 14.37 -18.78 -18.06
N MET A 13 15.55 -18.15 -18.02
CA MET A 13 15.76 -16.73 -18.36
C MET A 13 15.58 -16.41 -19.86
N HIS A 14 14.44 -16.71 -20.48
CA HIS A 14 14.24 -16.37 -21.90
C HIS A 14 13.30 -15.17 -22.15
N TYR A 15 12.41 -14.84 -21.21
CA TYR A 15 11.44 -13.74 -21.37
C TYR A 15 11.31 -12.79 -20.16
N SER A 16 12.19 -12.87 -19.16
CA SER A 16 12.15 -11.94 -18.03
C SER A 16 12.95 -10.68 -18.33
N ILE A 17 12.30 -9.51 -18.30
CA ILE A 17 12.93 -8.18 -18.44
C ILE A 17 13.94 -7.91 -17.31
N HIS A 18 13.80 -8.61 -16.19
CA HIS A 18 14.77 -8.62 -15.10
C HIS A 18 15.11 -10.08 -14.74
N GLY A 19 16.26 -10.57 -15.19
CA GLY A 19 16.78 -11.93 -14.88
C GLY A 19 17.09 -12.18 -13.39
N ILE A 20 16.58 -11.33 -12.49
CA ILE A 20 16.75 -11.41 -11.05
C ILE A 20 15.35 -11.43 -10.44
N PRO A 21 14.82 -12.59 -10.02
CA PRO A 21 13.46 -12.75 -9.48
C PRO A 21 13.14 -11.76 -8.35
N THR A 22 14.14 -11.42 -7.53
CA THR A 22 13.98 -10.44 -6.45
C THR A 22 13.65 -9.04 -6.92
N LEU A 23 14.17 -8.59 -8.08
CA LEU A 23 13.79 -7.31 -8.65
C LEU A 23 12.35 -7.33 -9.16
N VAL A 24 11.91 -8.46 -9.73
CA VAL A 24 10.52 -8.63 -10.18
C VAL A 24 9.57 -8.57 -8.99
N VAL A 25 9.83 -9.34 -7.93
CA VAL A 25 9.04 -9.33 -6.70
C VAL A 25 9.01 -7.92 -6.07
N PHE A 26 10.15 -7.24 -6.01
CA PHE A 26 10.23 -5.90 -5.45
C PHE A 26 9.44 -4.86 -6.26
N THR A 27 9.55 -4.89 -7.59
CA THR A 27 8.77 -4.01 -8.48
C THR A 27 7.29 -4.29 -8.34
N ASN A 28 6.88 -5.57 -8.33
CA ASN A 28 5.47 -5.95 -8.14
C ASN A 28 4.94 -5.51 -6.78
N ALA A 29 5.71 -5.71 -5.70
CA ALA A 29 5.36 -5.23 -4.37
C ALA A 29 5.22 -3.71 -4.32
N SER A 30 6.11 -2.97 -5.00
CA SER A 30 6.07 -1.51 -5.10
C SER A 30 4.87 -1.02 -5.90
N ILE A 31 4.43 -1.75 -6.92
CA ILE A 31 3.18 -1.45 -7.62
C ILE A 31 1.99 -1.73 -6.70
N LEU A 32 2.04 -2.81 -5.92
CA LEU A 32 1.00 -3.15 -4.95
C LEU A 32 0.81 -2.10 -3.86
N THR A 33 1.85 -1.35 -3.47
CA THR A 33 1.67 -0.26 -2.49
C THR A 33 0.82 0.89 -3.03
N LEU A 34 0.76 1.10 -4.35
CA LEU A 34 -0.18 2.05 -4.97
C LEU A 34 -1.64 1.66 -4.69
N ALA A 35 -1.93 0.38 -4.43
CA ALA A 35 -3.26 -0.05 -4.04
C ALA A 35 -3.72 0.58 -2.72
N ASN A 36 -2.80 0.90 -1.79
CA ASN A 36 -3.16 1.64 -0.57
C ASN A 36 -3.59 3.06 -0.87
N VAL A 37 -2.87 3.74 -1.76
CA VAL A 37 -3.22 5.10 -2.18
C VAL A 37 -4.61 5.09 -2.81
N LEU A 38 -4.88 4.12 -3.68
CA LEU A 38 -6.22 3.94 -4.26
C LEU A 38 -7.28 3.63 -3.19
N HIS A 39 -6.98 2.77 -2.22
CA HIS A 39 -7.89 2.46 -1.12
C HIS A 39 -8.23 3.71 -0.30
N ASN A 40 -7.23 4.52 0.07
CA ASN A 40 -7.40 5.78 0.79
C ASN A 40 -8.26 6.77 0.00
N VAL A 41 -7.93 6.96 -1.28
CA VAL A 41 -8.68 7.82 -2.20
C VAL A 41 -10.15 7.39 -2.27
N LEU A 42 -10.42 6.09 -2.53
CA LEU A 42 -11.79 5.57 -2.62
C LEU A 42 -12.57 5.79 -1.32
N ARG A 43 -11.93 5.58 -0.17
CA ARG A 43 -12.55 5.81 1.14
C ARG A 43 -12.88 7.28 1.38
N ASN A 44 -11.96 8.18 1.05
CA ASN A 44 -12.17 9.61 1.19
C ASN A 44 -13.23 10.13 0.22
N VAL A 45 -13.23 9.70 -1.05
CA VAL A 45 -14.31 9.99 -2.01
C VAL A 45 -15.65 9.54 -1.45
N THR A 46 -15.74 8.31 -0.92
CA THR A 46 -16.97 7.78 -0.33
C THR A 46 -17.43 8.62 0.87
N ALA A 47 -16.50 9.10 1.71
CA ALA A 47 -16.81 9.97 2.83
C ALA A 47 -17.32 11.34 2.39
N THR A 48 -16.70 11.96 1.38
CA THR A 48 -17.15 13.22 0.79
C THR A 48 -18.53 13.09 0.14
N LEU A 49 -18.78 11.99 -0.57
CA LEU A 49 -20.10 11.71 -1.17
C LEU A 49 -21.21 11.51 -0.11
N LYS A 50 -20.86 11.05 1.09
CA LYS A 50 -21.77 10.96 2.25
C LYS A 50 -22.01 12.32 2.93
N GLY A 51 -21.48 13.42 2.39
CA GLY A 51 -21.64 14.77 2.92
C GLY A 51 -20.74 15.08 4.12
N LYS A 52 -19.71 14.27 4.38
CA LYS A 52 -18.78 14.51 5.47
C LYS A 52 -17.71 15.52 5.03
N ASP A 53 -17.56 16.59 5.80
CA ASP A 53 -16.48 17.56 5.61
C ASP A 53 -15.17 17.01 6.17
N ILE A 54 -14.42 16.28 5.33
CA ILE A 54 -13.15 15.65 5.70
C ILE A 54 -11.98 16.65 5.76
N PHE A 55 -12.10 17.82 5.13
CA PHE A 55 -11.02 18.80 5.03
C PHE A 55 -11.10 19.91 6.08
N LYS A 56 -12.02 19.79 7.04
CA LYS A 56 -12.18 20.73 8.14
C LYS A 56 -10.87 20.87 8.92
N GLY A 57 -10.36 22.10 9.04
CA GLY A 57 -9.13 22.42 9.78
C GLY A 57 -7.85 22.48 8.93
N PHE A 58 -7.90 22.10 7.65
CA PHE A 58 -6.77 22.30 6.73
C PHE A 58 -6.78 23.70 6.12
N ASP A 59 -5.68 24.43 6.31
CA ASP A 59 -5.46 25.74 5.72
C ASP A 59 -4.86 25.61 4.30
N GLU A 60 -3.82 24.77 4.14
CA GLU A 60 -3.10 24.66 2.88
C GLU A 60 -3.68 23.60 1.92
N PRO A 61 -3.82 23.92 0.61
CA PRO A 61 -4.32 22.97 -0.38
C PRO A 61 -3.37 21.79 -0.61
N LEU A 62 -2.05 22.00 -0.47
CA LEU A 62 -1.06 20.93 -0.63
C LEU A 62 -1.23 19.86 0.45
N TYR A 63 -1.42 20.26 1.71
CA TYR A 63 -1.66 19.33 2.80
C TYR A 63 -2.98 18.58 2.65
N LYS A 64 -4.02 19.21 2.07
CA LYS A 64 -5.28 18.50 1.75
C LYS A 64 -5.04 17.35 0.78
N VAL A 65 -4.32 17.60 -0.31
CA VAL A 65 -4.03 16.58 -1.34
C VAL A 65 -3.17 15.46 -0.77
N LEU A 66 -2.13 15.82 -0.02
CA LEU A 66 -1.25 14.85 0.63
C LEU A 66 -2.00 14.00 1.66
N ALA A 67 -2.83 14.61 2.52
CA ALA A 67 -3.67 13.89 3.48
C ALA A 67 -4.58 12.90 2.78
N PHE A 68 -5.22 13.33 1.69
CA PHE A 68 -6.17 12.55 0.92
C PHE A 68 -5.55 11.30 0.27
N MET A 69 -4.27 11.36 -0.12
CA MET A 69 -3.53 10.20 -0.67
C MET A 69 -2.97 9.29 0.42
N MET A 70 -2.46 9.86 1.51
CA MET A 70 -1.71 9.11 2.53
C MET A 70 -2.58 8.54 3.64
N GLY A 71 -3.79 9.05 3.84
CA GLY A 71 -4.66 8.62 4.93
C GLY A 71 -6.13 8.88 4.68
N TYR A 72 -6.93 8.77 5.73
CA TYR A 72 -8.37 9.00 5.72
C TYR A 72 -8.86 9.42 7.11
N VAL A 73 -10.07 9.98 7.18
CA VAL A 73 -10.71 10.34 8.46
C VAL A 73 -11.42 9.14 9.07
N ALA A 74 -11.03 8.75 10.27
CA ALA A 74 -11.73 7.74 11.06
C ALA A 74 -11.51 7.90 12.56
N ARG A 75 -12.36 7.24 13.36
CA ARG A 75 -12.06 7.03 14.78
C ARG A 75 -10.96 5.97 14.87
N PRO A 76 -9.79 6.28 15.42
CA PRO A 76 -8.68 5.36 15.40
C PRO A 76 -8.99 4.18 16.34
N LYS A 77 -8.90 2.97 15.80
CA LYS A 77 -9.05 1.70 16.51
C LYS A 77 -8.05 0.71 15.95
N GLY A 78 -7.28 0.05 16.81
CA GLY A 78 -6.26 -0.93 16.39
C GLY A 78 -5.02 -0.28 15.76
N TYR A 79 -4.56 -0.82 14.63
CA TYR A 79 -3.29 -0.46 13.97
C TYR A 79 -3.38 0.80 13.09
N LEU A 80 -3.89 1.89 13.64
CA LEU A 80 -4.01 3.17 12.95
C LEU A 80 -3.13 4.22 13.63
N PHE A 81 -2.37 4.94 12.81
CA PHE A 81 -1.47 6.01 13.26
C PHE A 81 -2.07 7.36 12.93
N ALA A 82 -1.93 8.33 13.83
CA ALA A 82 -2.36 9.69 13.55
C ALA A 82 -1.46 10.33 12.49
N LEU A 83 -2.09 10.90 11.49
CA LEU A 83 -1.45 11.63 10.40
C LEU A 83 -1.53 13.15 10.62
N GLU A 84 -2.53 13.61 11.38
CA GLU A 84 -2.69 15.01 11.76
C GLU A 84 -1.87 15.41 12.99
N GLU A 85 -1.33 16.61 12.95
CA GLU A 85 -0.84 17.35 14.10
C GLU A 85 -1.51 18.72 14.11
N VAL A 86 -2.01 19.16 15.27
CA VAL A 86 -2.57 20.51 15.42
C VAL A 86 -1.45 21.47 15.81
N ARG A 87 -1.10 22.39 14.92
CA ARG A 87 -0.19 23.51 15.20
C ARG A 87 -0.94 24.83 15.03
N ASP A 88 -0.91 25.66 16.07
CA ASP A 88 -1.60 26.96 16.08
C ASP A 88 -3.08 26.90 15.68
N GLY A 89 -3.77 25.82 16.07
CA GLY A 89 -5.18 25.59 15.75
C GLY A 89 -5.46 25.13 14.31
N LYS A 90 -4.43 24.87 13.51
CA LYS A 90 -4.52 24.35 12.13
C LYS A 90 -4.00 22.93 12.06
N ILE A 91 -4.60 22.13 11.18
CA ILE A 91 -4.15 20.76 10.91
C ILE A 91 -2.98 20.82 9.92
N VAL A 92 -1.85 20.26 10.35
CA VAL A 92 -0.67 20.00 9.52
C VAL A 92 -0.38 18.51 9.49
N LEU A 93 0.27 18.04 8.42
CA LEU A 93 0.66 16.64 8.28
C LEU A 93 1.96 16.37 9.03
N ASN A 94 1.94 15.41 9.95
CA ASN A 94 3.16 14.95 10.62
C ASN A 94 3.46 13.48 10.25
N LEU A 95 4.36 13.31 9.28
CA LEU A 95 4.82 12.00 8.84
C LEU A 95 5.73 11.30 9.86
N ALA A 96 6.39 12.05 10.75
CA ALA A 96 7.26 11.47 11.77
C ALA A 96 6.45 10.78 12.89
N LYS A 97 5.22 11.24 13.17
CA LYS A 97 4.31 10.60 14.12
C LYS A 97 3.54 9.41 13.54
N ALA A 98 3.51 9.29 12.21
CA ALA A 98 2.80 8.21 11.50
C ALA A 98 3.39 6.80 11.73
N ASP A 99 4.46 6.69 12.51
CA ASP A 99 5.16 5.44 12.84
C ASP A 99 5.46 5.27 14.35
N SER A 100 5.09 6.23 15.20
CA SER A 100 5.59 6.27 16.59
C SER A 100 4.57 5.86 17.66
N GLU A 101 3.26 6.12 17.47
CA GLU A 101 2.24 5.84 18.49
C GLU A 101 0.90 5.41 17.89
N PHE A 102 0.35 4.28 18.36
CA PHE A 102 -1.05 3.92 18.13
C PHE A 102 -1.92 4.91 18.89
N VAL A 103 -2.87 5.52 18.19
CA VAL A 103 -3.72 6.53 18.81
C VAL A 103 -5.06 5.91 19.20
N GLU A 104 -5.42 5.98 20.47
CA GLU A 104 -6.81 5.82 20.89
C GLU A 104 -7.41 7.21 21.09
N HIS A 105 -8.28 7.61 20.17
CA HIS A 105 -9.01 8.87 20.23
C HIS A 105 -10.51 8.60 20.10
N ASN A 106 -11.30 9.32 20.90
CA ASN A 106 -12.76 9.23 20.83
C ASN A 106 -13.32 9.96 19.60
N ASP A 107 -12.57 10.94 19.09
CA ASP A 107 -12.94 11.75 17.95
C ASP A 107 -12.40 11.19 16.63
N GLU A 108 -13.00 11.64 15.54
CA GLU A 108 -12.55 11.30 14.19
C GLU A 108 -11.37 12.19 13.80
N ILE A 109 -10.23 11.55 13.55
CA ILE A 109 -8.99 12.22 13.18
C ILE A 109 -8.47 11.66 11.85
N TRP A 110 -7.58 12.40 11.19
CA TRP A 110 -6.84 11.87 10.06
C TRP A 110 -5.86 10.80 10.51
N VAL A 111 -6.06 9.60 9.98
CA VAL A 111 -5.25 8.43 10.27
C VAL A 111 -4.64 7.88 9.00
N THR A 112 -3.52 7.18 9.14
CA THR A 112 -2.96 6.33 8.09
C THR A 112 -2.89 4.90 8.58
N GLN A 113 -3.12 3.97 7.66
CA GLN A 113 -2.90 2.55 7.91
C GLN A 113 -1.49 2.21 7.43
N THR A 114 -0.54 2.20 8.35
CA THR A 114 0.84 1.83 8.04
C THR A 114 0.93 0.30 7.99
N LEU A 115 0.56 -0.30 6.85
CA LEU A 115 0.88 -1.70 6.60
C LEU A 115 2.39 -1.80 6.33
N PRO A 116 3.16 -2.54 7.15
CA PRO A 116 4.59 -2.68 6.94
C PRO A 116 4.90 -3.16 5.53
N PHE A 117 5.85 -2.52 4.84
CA PHE A 117 6.15 -2.82 3.44
C PHE A 117 6.43 -4.31 3.17
N ILE A 118 6.91 -5.03 4.20
CA ILE A 118 7.14 -6.47 4.21
C ILE A 118 5.89 -7.29 3.83
N ILE A 119 4.68 -6.82 4.11
CA ILE A 119 3.44 -7.51 3.75
C ILE A 119 3.27 -7.51 2.22
N TYR A 120 3.55 -6.39 1.54
CA TYR A 120 3.50 -6.31 0.08
C TYR A 120 4.57 -7.16 -0.57
N ILE A 121 5.77 -7.20 0.02
CA ILE A 121 6.84 -8.11 -0.43
C ILE A 121 6.36 -9.56 -0.30
N ALA A 122 5.79 -9.96 0.84
CA ALA A 122 5.30 -11.31 1.05
C ALA A 122 4.21 -11.69 0.05
N ILE A 123 3.24 -10.80 -0.19
CA ILE A 123 2.21 -10.99 -1.23
C ILE A 123 2.87 -11.14 -2.61
N GLY A 124 3.84 -10.27 -2.94
CA GLY A 124 4.59 -10.33 -4.19
C GLY A 124 5.31 -11.66 -4.39
N VAL A 125 5.92 -12.21 -3.33
CA VAL A 125 6.56 -13.55 -3.37
C VAL A 125 5.51 -14.64 -3.59
N CYS A 126 4.37 -14.59 -2.88
CA CYS A 126 3.30 -15.58 -3.07
C CYS A 126 2.73 -15.54 -4.49
N VAL A 127 2.54 -14.34 -5.05
CA VAL A 127 2.05 -14.16 -6.43
C VAL A 127 3.09 -14.64 -7.44
N ASP A 128 4.37 -14.37 -7.22
CA ASP A 128 5.44 -14.85 -8.11
C ASP A 128 5.55 -16.38 -8.09
N ALA A 129 5.45 -16.99 -6.91
CA ALA A 129 5.45 -18.44 -6.74
C ALA A 129 4.25 -19.12 -7.42
N VAL A 130 3.03 -18.66 -7.15
CA VAL A 130 1.80 -19.30 -7.68
C VAL A 130 1.50 -18.90 -9.13
N GLY A 131 1.80 -17.66 -9.50
CA GLY A 131 1.55 -17.12 -10.83
C GLY A 131 2.33 -17.89 -11.91
N TRP A 132 3.56 -18.30 -11.60
CA TRP A 132 4.35 -19.12 -12.50
C TRP A 132 3.80 -20.53 -12.69
N ASP A 133 3.28 -21.17 -11.65
CA ASP A 133 2.66 -22.48 -11.76
C ASP A 133 1.42 -22.42 -12.68
N LEU A 134 0.61 -21.37 -12.55
CA LEU A 134 -0.59 -21.18 -13.38
C LEU A 134 -0.23 -20.91 -14.85
N ILE A 135 0.78 -20.07 -15.10
CA ILE A 135 1.26 -19.76 -16.46
C ILE A 135 1.89 -21.00 -17.09
N SER A 136 2.73 -21.73 -16.35
CA SER A 136 3.37 -22.96 -16.84
C SER A 136 2.34 -24.05 -17.13
N TYR A 137 1.30 -24.19 -16.30
CA TYR A 137 0.21 -25.12 -16.53
C TYR A 137 -0.58 -24.78 -17.80
N THR A 138 -0.93 -23.50 -18.01
CA THR A 138 -1.69 -23.09 -19.21
C THR A 138 -0.87 -23.25 -20.49
N ILE A 139 0.44 -22.97 -20.46
CA ILE A 139 1.35 -23.22 -21.59
C ILE A 139 1.43 -24.72 -21.90
N ASN A 140 1.59 -25.58 -20.88
CA ASN A 140 1.61 -27.03 -21.09
C ASN A 140 0.27 -27.57 -21.65
N LEU A 141 -0.86 -27.02 -21.19
CA LEU A 141 -2.19 -27.38 -21.72
C LEU A 141 -2.36 -26.98 -23.19
N LEU A 142 -1.80 -25.83 -23.60
CA LEU A 142 -1.82 -25.32 -24.97
C LEU A 142 -0.87 -26.10 -25.90
N LEU A 143 0.29 -26.54 -25.40
CA LEU A 143 1.26 -27.34 -26.15
C LEU A 143 0.85 -28.81 -26.25
N SER A 144 0.15 -29.35 -25.25
CA SER A 144 -0.40 -30.71 -25.23
C SER A 144 -1.61 -30.89 -26.17
N ASN A 145 -2.30 -29.80 -26.50
CA ASN A 145 -3.41 -29.79 -27.47
C ASN A 145 -2.96 -29.58 -28.93
N LYS A 146 -1.65 -29.65 -29.22
CA LYS A 146 -1.08 -29.73 -30.57
C LYS A 146 -0.37 -31.06 -30.75
#